data_AF-A0A3C1GCL1-F1
#
_entry.id   AF-A0A3C1GCL1-F1
#
_cell.length_a   1.000
_cell.length_b   1.000
_cell.length_c   1.000
_cell.angle_alpha   90.00
_cell.angle_beta   90.00
_cell.angle_gamma   90.00
#
_symmetry.space_group_name_H-M   'P 1'
#
loop_
_entity.id
_entity.type
_entity.pdbx_description
1 polymer ?
#
loop_
_entity_poly.entity_id
_entity_poly.type
_entity_poly.pdbx_seq_one_letter_code
_entity_poly.pdbx_strand_id
1 'polypeptide(L)'
;MLFGLVFLLRSFFLLLFLTFVFSAIQANGVNRLGKYIRNRLVRVFVVAAIFLTVLSMTFVFLVPKVKVQTELFINQFSSYLVRVDQEILELSIKYPVINEIFPKLVVEEMENNQQEKKKNLGYSPTRSMLQQLLKIGEESGGIENINYLLGRLGNIGGKIATVTSTFLLSILFSFLIVLDMPRLAASVRELEYTKLRFVYLSVADEIRDFSRVLGRALEAQLLVAIVNSILTA
;
A
#
# COMPACT_ATOMS: atom_id res chain seq x y z
N MET A 1 2.30 -23.47 21.10
CA MET A 1 3.51 -23.33 20.25
C MET A 1 3.17 -22.71 18.89
N LEU A 2 2.31 -23.32 18.07
CA LEU A 2 2.00 -22.82 16.70
C LEU A 2 1.43 -21.38 16.68
N PHE A 3 0.47 -21.05 17.54
CA PHE A 3 -0.06 -19.69 17.66
C PHE A 3 0.99 -18.64 18.09
N GLY A 4 1.94 -19.03 18.95
CA GLY A 4 3.04 -18.16 19.36
C GLY A 4 4.04 -17.91 18.22
N LEU A 5 4.31 -18.94 17.41
CA LEU A 5 5.13 -18.82 16.20
C LEU A 5 4.44 -17.90 15.17
N VAL A 6 3.14 -18.10 14.91
CA VAL A 6 2.36 -17.25 14.01
C VAL A 6 2.33 -15.80 14.50
N PHE A 7 2.18 -15.59 15.81
CA PHE A 7 2.23 -14.25 16.41
C PHE A 7 3.60 -13.58 16.22
N LEU A 8 4.69 -14.35 16.34
CA LEU A 8 6.05 -13.85 16.10
C LEU A 8 6.26 -13.50 14.62
N LEU A 9 5.76 -14.35 13.71
CA LEU A 9 5.85 -14.15 12.26
C LEU A 9 5.04 -12.92 11.79
N ARG A 10 4.03 -12.48 12.54
CA ARG A 10 3.20 -11.31 12.18
C ARG A 10 4.04 -10.08 11.87
N SER A 11 5.05 -9.79 12.69
CA SER A 11 5.94 -8.63 12.49
C SER A 11 6.84 -8.76 11.27
N PHE A 12 7.15 -9.99 10.87
CA PHE A 12 7.94 -10.31 9.68
C PHE A 12 7.08 -10.67 8.47
N PHE A 13 5.76 -10.63 8.60
CA PHE A 13 4.85 -11.13 7.58
C PHE A 13 5.06 -10.41 6.26
N LEU A 14 5.19 -9.08 6.28
CA LEU A 14 5.47 -8.29 5.08
C LEU A 14 6.78 -8.73 4.43
N LEU A 15 7.84 -8.92 5.21
CA LEU A 15 9.14 -9.34 4.71
C LEU A 15 9.08 -10.74 4.10
N LEU A 16 8.47 -11.72 4.79
CA LEU A 16 8.32 -13.10 4.31
C LEU A 16 7.44 -13.15 3.06
N PHE A 17 6.32 -12.44 3.08
CA PHE A 17 5.40 -12.35 1.95
C PHE A 17 6.10 -11.77 0.73
N LEU A 18 6.78 -10.63 0.88
CA LEU A 18 7.45 -9.95 -0.22
C LEU A 18 8.62 -10.78 -0.76
N THR A 19 9.38 -11.43 0.14
CA THR A 19 10.44 -12.38 -0.23
C THR A 19 9.87 -13.54 -1.05
N PHE A 20 8.73 -14.09 -0.63
CA PHE A 20 8.04 -15.16 -1.35
C PHE A 20 7.58 -14.70 -2.74
N VAL A 21 6.93 -13.53 -2.83
CA VAL A 21 6.45 -12.95 -4.10
C VAL A 21 7.61 -12.75 -5.06
N PHE A 22 8.69 -12.12 -4.61
CA PHE A 22 9.87 -11.88 -5.44
C PHE A 22 10.56 -13.17 -5.84
N SER A 23 10.66 -14.14 -4.94
CA SER A 23 11.28 -15.43 -5.23
C SER A 23 10.48 -16.19 -6.27
N ALA A 24 9.14 -16.17 -6.19
CA ALA A 24 8.28 -16.79 -7.19
C ALA A 24 8.45 -16.15 -8.57
N ILE A 25 8.45 -14.82 -8.65
CA ILE A 25 8.65 -14.08 -9.91
C ILE A 25 10.04 -14.36 -10.50
N GLN A 26 11.09 -14.27 -9.68
CA GLN A 26 12.47 -14.52 -10.09
C GLN A 26 12.67 -15.98 -10.49
N ALA A 27 12.13 -16.96 -9.76
CA ALA A 27 12.25 -18.38 -10.08
C ALA A 27 11.58 -18.71 -11.41
N ASN A 28 10.39 -18.15 -11.68
CA ASN A 28 9.73 -18.28 -12.97
C ASN A 28 10.56 -17.64 -14.09
N GLY A 29 11.10 -16.45 -13.87
CA GLY A 29 12.01 -15.77 -14.80
C GLY A 29 13.25 -16.62 -15.11
N VAL A 30 13.87 -17.19 -14.07
CA VAL A 30 15.03 -18.09 -14.18
C VAL A 30 14.65 -19.32 -14.99
N ASN A 31 13.52 -19.97 -14.74
CA ASN A 31 13.11 -21.15 -15.49
C ASN A 31 12.83 -20.84 -16.97
N ARG A 32 12.21 -19.69 -17.28
CA ARG A 32 11.98 -19.24 -18.67
C ARG A 32 13.27 -18.99 -19.43
N LEU A 33 14.26 -18.38 -18.77
CA LEU A 33 15.55 -18.06 -19.36
C LEU A 33 16.44 -19.30 -19.54
N GLY A 34 16.00 -20.47 -19.08
CA GLY A 34 16.71 -21.73 -19.25
C GLY A 34 16.84 -22.19 -20.71
N LYS A 35 16.02 -21.64 -21.61
CA LYS A 35 16.15 -21.86 -23.06
C LYS A 35 17.36 -21.16 -23.67
N TYR A 36 17.83 -20.07 -23.05
CA TYR A 36 18.91 -19.23 -23.59
C TYR A 36 20.25 -19.46 -22.88
N ILE A 37 20.25 -19.72 -21.56
CA ILE A 37 21.47 -19.83 -20.75
C ILE A 37 21.53 -21.18 -20.04
N ARG A 38 22.58 -21.96 -20.32
CA ARG A 38 22.82 -23.30 -19.74
C ARG A 38 23.19 -23.25 -18.26
N ASN A 39 23.98 -22.24 -17.85
CA ASN A 39 24.47 -22.14 -16.47
C ASN A 39 23.43 -21.46 -15.56
N ARG A 40 22.95 -22.18 -14.54
CA ARG A 40 21.92 -21.68 -13.63
C ARG A 40 22.37 -20.45 -12.85
N LEU A 41 23.62 -20.40 -12.40
CA LEU A 41 24.11 -19.27 -11.60
C LEU A 41 23.99 -17.97 -12.41
N VAL A 42 24.51 -17.97 -13.64
CA VAL A 42 24.42 -16.84 -14.58
C VAL A 42 22.96 -16.43 -14.79
N ARG A 43 22.07 -17.40 -14.95
CA ARG A 43 20.64 -17.17 -15.14
C ARG A 43 19.98 -16.46 -13.96
N VAL A 44 20.31 -16.87 -12.72
CA VAL A 44 19.82 -16.23 -11.50
C VAL A 44 20.34 -14.79 -11.41
N PHE A 45 21.64 -14.57 -11.65
CA PHE A 45 22.22 -13.23 -11.65
C PHE A 45 21.60 -12.31 -12.69
N VAL A 46 21.40 -12.79 -13.93
CA VAL A 46 20.77 -11.99 -15.01
C VAL A 46 19.34 -11.63 -14.66
N VAL A 47 18.53 -12.58 -14.18
CA VAL A 47 17.13 -12.31 -13.80
C VAL A 47 17.06 -11.37 -12.60
N ALA A 48 17.93 -11.54 -11.61
CA ALA A 48 18.01 -10.65 -10.46
C ALA A 48 18.41 -9.22 -10.86
N ALA A 49 19.38 -9.07 -11.77
CA ALA A 49 19.77 -7.78 -12.31
C ALA A 49 18.62 -7.08 -13.04
N ILE A 50 17.95 -7.78 -13.97
CA ILE A 50 16.77 -7.23 -14.69
C ILE A 50 15.68 -6.83 -13.70
N PHE A 51 15.37 -7.70 -12.74
CA PHE A 51 14.35 -7.44 -11.73
C PHE A 51 14.69 -6.20 -10.89
N LEU A 52 15.95 -6.07 -10.45
CA LEU A 52 16.42 -4.93 -9.68
C LEU A 52 16.37 -3.63 -10.51
N THR A 53 16.73 -3.67 -11.78
CA THR A 53 16.69 -2.50 -12.67
C THR A 53 15.26 -2.00 -12.87
N VAL A 54 14.33 -2.88 -13.23
CA VAL A 54 12.91 -2.52 -13.44
C VAL A 54 12.32 -1.92 -12.17
N LEU A 55 12.62 -2.53 -11.04
CA LEU A 55 12.10 -2.12 -9.76
C LEU A 55 12.73 -0.81 -9.28
N SER A 56 14.05 -0.64 -9.40
CA SER A 56 14.74 0.61 -9.08
C SER A 56 14.22 1.77 -9.94
N MET A 57 14.01 1.53 -11.24
CA MET A 57 13.39 2.52 -12.14
C MET A 57 12.00 2.93 -11.66
N THR A 58 11.20 1.97 -11.20
CA THR A 58 9.88 2.23 -10.61
C THR A 58 9.99 3.08 -9.33
N PHE A 59 10.92 2.78 -8.42
CA PHE A 59 11.11 3.57 -7.20
C PHE A 59 11.56 5.00 -7.49
N VAL A 60 12.56 5.18 -8.34
CA VAL A 60 13.10 6.50 -8.69
C VAL A 60 12.04 7.38 -9.35
N PHE A 61 11.13 6.80 -10.13
CA PHE A 61 10.05 7.55 -10.77
C PHE A 61 8.84 7.79 -9.86
N LEU A 62 8.39 6.76 -9.13
CA LEU A 62 7.16 6.80 -8.37
C LEU A 62 7.30 7.60 -7.07
N VAL A 63 8.42 7.47 -6.35
CA VAL A 63 8.64 8.15 -5.06
C VAL A 63 8.55 9.68 -5.18
N PRO A 64 9.31 10.37 -6.07
CA PRO A 64 9.22 11.82 -6.17
C PRO A 64 7.84 12.27 -6.66
N LYS A 65 7.22 11.53 -7.59
CA LYS A 65 5.89 11.83 -8.11
C LYS A 65 4.83 11.78 -7.00
N VAL A 66 4.83 10.74 -6.18
CA VAL A 66 3.91 10.61 -5.04
C VAL A 66 4.16 11.71 -4.01
N LYS A 67 5.42 12.02 -3.71
CA LYS A 67 5.78 13.08 -2.76
C LYS A 67 5.24 14.44 -3.21
N VAL A 68 5.55 14.84 -4.45
CA VAL A 68 5.11 16.13 -5.00
C VAL A 68 3.59 16.20 -5.09
N GLN A 69 2.92 15.13 -5.54
CA GLN A 69 1.46 15.09 -5.59
C GLN A 69 0.82 15.21 -4.21
N THR A 70 1.41 14.58 -3.20
CA THR A 70 0.92 14.64 -1.82
C THR A 70 1.13 16.04 -1.23
N GLU A 71 2.30 16.65 -1.46
CA GLU A 71 2.58 18.03 -1.03
C GLU A 71 1.61 19.02 -1.69
N LEU A 72 1.39 18.91 -3.01
CA LEU A 72 0.44 19.74 -3.74
C LEU A 72 -1.00 19.56 -3.22
N PHE A 73 -1.42 18.32 -2.96
CA PHE A 73 -2.72 18.02 -2.38
C PHE A 73 -2.88 18.65 -1.00
N ILE A 74 -1.90 18.48 -0.10
CA ILE A 74 -1.95 19.05 1.26
C ILE A 74 -2.01 20.57 1.20
N ASN A 75 -1.20 21.20 0.35
CA ASN A 75 -1.16 22.65 0.20
C ASN A 75 -2.47 23.22 -0.36
N GLN A 76 -3.14 22.48 -1.26
CA GLN A 76 -4.39 22.90 -1.88
C GLN A 76 -5.64 22.38 -1.14
N PHE A 77 -5.48 21.50 -0.15
CA PHE A 77 -6.57 20.87 0.60
C PHE A 77 -7.55 21.90 1.15
N SER A 78 -7.03 22.98 1.74
CA SER A 78 -7.86 24.08 2.22
C SER A 78 -8.67 24.74 1.11
N SER A 79 -8.11 24.88 -0.10
CA SER A 79 -8.82 25.47 -1.25
C SER A 79 -9.90 24.52 -1.79
N TYR A 80 -9.65 23.21 -1.80
CA TYR A 80 -10.65 22.20 -2.15
C TYR A 80 -11.85 22.24 -1.21
N LEU A 81 -11.62 22.35 0.10
CA LEU A 81 -12.71 22.43 1.08
C LEU A 81 -13.57 23.68 0.90
N VAL A 82 -12.95 24.83 0.63
CA VAL A 82 -13.69 26.08 0.38
C VAL A 82 -14.54 26.00 -0.90
N ARG A 83 -14.05 25.34 -1.95
CA ARG A 83 -14.84 25.14 -3.18
C ARG A 83 -16.02 24.20 -2.94
N VAL A 84 -15.80 23.10 -2.22
CA VAL A 84 -16.87 22.16 -1.85
C VAL A 84 -17.92 22.86 -0.99
N ASP A 85 -17.51 23.74 -0.06
CA ASP A 85 -18.48 24.53 0.72
C ASP A 85 -19.35 25.44 -0.17
N GLN A 86 -18.75 26.07 -1.18
CA GLN A 86 -19.49 26.93 -2.12
C GLN A 86 -20.52 26.12 -2.92
N GLU A 87 -20.14 24.95 -3.44
CA GLU A 87 -21.07 24.07 -4.14
C GLU A 87 -22.16 23.52 -3.21
N ILE A 88 -21.84 23.20 -1.95
CA ILE A 88 -22.82 22.77 -0.95
C ILE A 88 -23.81 23.90 -0.64
N LEU A 89 -23.35 25.14 -0.53
CA LEU A 89 -24.22 26.30 -0.32
C LEU A 89 -25.15 26.52 -1.52
N GLU A 90 -24.64 26.42 -2.75
CA GLU A 90 -25.47 26.49 -3.96
C GLU A 90 -26.49 25.35 -4.03
N LEU A 91 -26.11 24.13 -3.63
CA LEU A 91 -27.00 22.97 -3.59
C LEU A 91 -28.04 23.06 -2.48
N SER A 92 -27.70 23.64 -1.32
CA SER A 92 -28.61 23.89 -0.19
C SER A 92 -29.71 24.88 -0.56
N ILE A 93 -29.39 25.90 -1.35
CA ILE A 93 -30.37 26.86 -1.89
C ILE A 93 -31.31 26.16 -2.90
N LYS A 94 -30.78 25.22 -3.71
CA LYS A 94 -31.54 24.51 -4.74
C LYS A 94 -32.41 23.37 -4.20
N TYR A 95 -32.03 22.74 -3.09
CA TYR A 95 -32.74 21.61 -2.49
C TYR A 95 -32.92 21.81 -0.97
N PRO A 96 -34.13 22.19 -0.50
CA PRO A 96 -34.39 22.46 0.92
C PRO A 96 -34.24 21.22 1.83
N VAL A 97 -34.20 20.01 1.25
CA VAL A 97 -33.93 18.75 1.96
C VAL A 97 -32.52 18.74 2.60
N ILE A 98 -31.56 19.48 2.05
CA ILE A 98 -30.22 19.60 2.64
C ILE A 98 -30.30 20.40 3.96
N ASN A 99 -31.23 21.35 4.11
CA ASN A 99 -31.42 22.09 5.36
C ASN A 99 -31.99 21.21 6.49
N GLU A 100 -32.79 20.19 6.17
CA GLU A 100 -33.35 19.27 7.17
C GLU A 100 -32.29 18.33 7.76
N ILE A 101 -31.26 18.00 6.98
CA ILE A 101 -30.14 17.15 7.43
C ILE A 101 -29.08 17.97 8.18
N PHE A 102 -28.97 19.27 7.92
CA PHE A 102 -27.99 20.19 8.51
C PHE A 102 -28.64 21.38 9.23
N PRO A 103 -29.35 21.16 10.36
CA PRO A 103 -30.07 22.22 11.09
C PRO A 103 -29.19 23.32 11.68
N LYS A 104 -27.86 23.17 11.68
CA LYS A 104 -26.91 24.19 12.19
C LYS A 104 -26.43 25.20 11.15
N LEU A 105 -26.70 25.01 9.86
CA LEU A 105 -26.24 25.94 8.81
C LEU A 105 -27.14 27.16 8.66
N VAL A 106 -28.44 27.02 8.96
CA VAL A 106 -29.43 28.10 8.77
C VAL A 106 -29.71 28.89 10.04
N VAL A 107 -29.54 28.26 11.22
CA VAL A 107 -29.93 28.87 12.50
C VAL A 107 -29.02 30.04 12.90
N GLU A 108 -27.73 30.01 12.54
CA GLU A 108 -26.79 31.08 12.92
C GLU A 108 -26.86 32.31 11.99
N GLU A 109 -27.30 32.15 10.73
CA GLU A 109 -27.49 33.28 9.80
C GLU A 109 -28.80 34.05 10.05
N MET A 110 -29.82 33.42 10.64
CA MET A 110 -31.13 34.07 10.86
C MET A 110 -31.17 34.96 12.12
N GLU A 111 -30.31 34.74 13.13
CA GLU A 111 -30.33 35.50 14.40
C GLU A 111 -29.47 36.78 14.40
N ASN A 112 -28.44 36.90 13.56
CA ASN A 112 -27.47 38.00 13.63
C ASN A 112 -27.71 39.15 12.64
N ASN A 113 -28.97 39.56 12.47
CA ASN A 113 -29.34 40.69 11.61
C ASN A 113 -29.11 42.08 12.24
N GLN A 114 -28.26 42.23 13.26
CA GLN A 114 -27.78 43.53 13.73
C GLN A 114 -26.37 43.43 14.32
N GLN A 115 -25.34 43.36 13.46
CA GLN A 115 -24.10 44.13 13.53
C GLN A 115 -22.98 43.48 12.70
N GLU A 116 -22.38 44.31 11.85
CA GLU A 116 -21.06 44.17 11.23
C GLU A 116 -20.76 42.92 10.40
N LYS A 117 -20.70 43.19 9.10
CA LYS A 117 -20.11 42.42 8.00
C LYS A 117 -18.63 42.08 8.24
N LYS A 118 -18.30 41.29 9.26
CA LYS A 118 -17.03 40.56 9.35
C LYS A 118 -17.25 39.17 8.76
N LYS A 119 -16.80 39.06 7.52
CA LYS A 119 -16.69 37.83 6.72
C LYS A 119 -15.84 36.79 7.48
N ASN A 120 -16.40 36.11 8.46
CA ASN A 120 -15.77 34.97 9.10
C ASN A 120 -15.89 33.75 8.17
N LEU A 121 -15.11 33.73 7.08
CA LEU A 121 -14.87 32.51 6.27
C LEU A 121 -14.03 31.45 7.01
N GLY A 122 -14.01 31.49 8.35
CA GLY A 122 -13.25 30.54 9.16
C GLY A 122 -13.95 29.19 9.31
N TYR A 123 -15.27 29.13 9.15
CA TYR A 123 -16.08 27.94 9.39
C TYR A 123 -16.51 27.30 8.07
N SER A 124 -15.89 26.18 7.72
CA SER A 124 -16.20 25.38 6.54
C SER A 124 -17.14 24.24 6.96
N PRO A 125 -18.40 24.19 6.49
CA PRO A 125 -19.31 23.07 6.73
C PRO A 125 -18.68 21.72 6.38
N THR A 126 -17.91 21.65 5.30
CA THR A 126 -17.21 20.43 4.89
C THR A 126 -16.15 20.03 5.92
N ARG A 127 -15.42 20.99 6.51
CA ARG A 127 -14.46 20.70 7.60
C ARG A 127 -15.15 20.06 8.81
N SER A 128 -16.30 20.56 9.22
CA SER A 128 -17.02 20.01 10.38
C SER A 128 -17.61 18.63 10.10
N MET A 129 -18.07 18.37 8.87
CA MET A 129 -18.55 17.05 8.43
C MET A 129 -17.42 16.03 8.36
N LEU A 130 -16.29 16.40 7.74
CA LEU A 130 -15.10 15.54 7.68
C LEU A 130 -14.63 15.19 9.09
N GLN A 131 -14.62 16.20 9.96
CA GLN A 131 -14.28 16.04 11.36
C GLN A 131 -15.23 15.07 12.07
N GLN A 132 -16.54 15.17 11.85
CA GLN A 132 -17.52 14.27 12.46
C GLN A 132 -17.38 12.83 11.96
N LEU A 133 -17.11 12.62 10.67
CA LEU A 133 -16.85 11.29 10.10
C LEU A 133 -15.57 10.67 10.66
N LEU A 134 -14.49 11.46 10.79
CA LEU A 134 -13.23 11.03 11.40
C LEU A 134 -13.37 10.77 12.91
N LYS A 135 -14.28 11.47 13.59
CA LYS A 135 -14.59 11.32 15.02
C LYS A 135 -15.30 10.00 15.34
N ILE A 136 -15.83 9.27 14.34
CA ILE A 136 -16.44 7.94 14.53
C ILE A 136 -15.38 6.86 14.88
N GLY A 137 -14.08 7.18 14.81
CA GLY A 137 -12.98 6.26 15.13
C GLY A 137 -12.15 6.54 16.39
N GLU A 138 -12.05 7.78 16.88
CA GLU A 138 -11.18 8.14 18.03
C GLU A 138 -11.79 9.25 18.91
N GLU A 139 -11.89 8.99 20.22
CA GLU A 139 -12.51 9.86 21.24
C GLU A 139 -11.71 11.12 21.64
N SER A 140 -10.66 11.56 20.93
CA SER A 140 -9.84 12.70 21.37
C SER A 140 -9.79 13.89 20.39
N GLY A 141 -10.17 15.07 20.88
CA GLY A 141 -9.59 16.38 20.50
C GLY A 141 -9.75 16.87 19.06
N GLY A 142 -10.99 17.15 18.63
CA GLY A 142 -11.25 17.71 17.31
C GLY A 142 -11.04 19.23 17.24
N ILE A 143 -9.90 19.66 16.66
CA ILE A 143 -9.66 20.73 15.65
C ILE A 143 -8.16 20.64 15.26
N GLU A 144 -7.30 20.24 16.20
CA GLU A 144 -5.85 20.07 16.01
C GLU A 144 -5.50 18.82 15.17
N ASN A 145 -6.33 17.76 15.28
CA ASN A 145 -6.05 16.47 14.65
C ASN A 145 -6.04 16.48 13.11
N ILE A 146 -6.85 17.28 12.42
CA ILE A 146 -6.86 17.28 10.94
C ILE A 146 -5.55 17.89 10.41
N ASN A 147 -5.12 19.01 10.98
CA ASN A 147 -3.84 19.62 10.64
C ASN A 147 -2.66 18.74 11.05
N TYR A 148 -2.78 18.03 12.17
CA TYR A 148 -1.81 17.04 12.62
C TYR A 148 -1.72 15.81 11.69
N LEU A 149 -2.85 15.31 11.19
CA LEU A 149 -2.91 14.19 10.26
C LEU A 149 -2.40 14.59 8.87
N LEU A 150 -2.75 15.78 8.38
CA LEU A 150 -2.20 16.37 7.16
C LEU A 150 -0.68 16.59 7.28
N GLY A 151 -0.22 17.11 8.42
CA GLY A 151 1.21 17.28 8.71
C GLY A 151 1.94 15.93 8.82
N ARG A 152 1.32 14.91 9.42
CA ARG A 152 1.83 13.54 9.40
C ARG A 152 1.89 12.96 8.00
N LEU A 153 0.93 13.27 7.13
CA LEU A 153 0.89 12.82 5.73
C LEU A 153 2.06 13.39 4.92
N GLY A 154 2.37 14.68 5.09
CA GLY A 154 3.57 15.29 4.50
C GLY A 154 4.88 14.69 5.06
N ASN A 155 4.89 14.35 6.35
CA ASN A 155 6.03 13.71 7.02
C ASN A 155 6.11 12.18 6.83
N ILE A 156 5.19 11.54 6.07
CA ILE A 156 5.29 10.10 5.74
C ILE A 156 6.60 9.77 5.04
N GLY A 157 7.26 10.76 4.41
CA GLY A 157 8.62 10.64 3.89
C GLY A 157 9.60 9.92 4.84
N GLY A 158 9.50 10.14 6.15
CA GLY A 158 10.35 9.47 7.14
C GLY A 158 10.02 7.98 7.35
N LYS A 159 8.76 7.57 7.19
CA LYS A 159 8.34 6.15 7.28
C LYS A 159 8.64 5.38 5.99
N ILE A 160 8.83 6.07 4.86
CA ILE A 160 9.23 5.45 3.59
C ILE A 160 10.57 4.74 3.76
N ALA A 161 11.52 5.30 4.51
CA ALA A 161 12.83 4.68 4.72
C ALA A 161 12.74 3.27 5.34
N THR A 162 11.88 3.08 6.34
CA THR A 162 11.64 1.77 6.96
C THR A 162 11.05 0.78 5.97
N VAL A 163 10.03 1.21 5.21
CA VAL A 163 9.38 0.36 4.19
C VAL A 163 10.38 -0.01 3.09
N THR A 164 11.16 0.96 2.60
CA THR A 164 12.22 0.73 1.62
C THR A 164 13.28 -0.23 2.15
N SER A 165 13.66 -0.14 3.43
CA SER A 165 14.62 -1.07 4.04
C SER A 165 14.06 -2.50 4.08
N THR A 166 12.82 -2.70 4.52
CA THR A 166 12.18 -4.03 4.52
C THR A 166 12.06 -4.56 3.10
N PHE A 167 11.73 -3.69 2.15
CA PHE A 167 11.62 -4.02 0.75
C PHE A 167 12.96 -4.45 0.15
N LEU A 168 14.04 -3.69 0.35
CA LEU A 168 15.39 -4.04 -0.09
C LEU A 168 15.85 -5.37 0.52
N LEU A 169 15.60 -5.57 1.82
CA LEU A 169 15.95 -6.81 2.51
C LEU A 169 15.20 -8.01 1.92
N SER A 170 13.93 -7.84 1.54
CA SER A 170 13.17 -8.90 0.88
C SER A 170 13.68 -9.24 -0.54
N ILE A 171 14.19 -8.26 -1.29
CA ILE A 171 14.84 -8.52 -2.59
C ILE A 171 16.12 -9.32 -2.38
N LEU A 172 16.91 -8.96 -1.38
CA LEU A 172 18.14 -9.65 -1.03
C LEU A 172 17.83 -11.11 -0.65
N PHE A 173 16.87 -11.33 0.26
CA PHE A 173 16.47 -12.69 0.63
C PHE A 173 15.88 -13.46 -0.53
N SER A 174 15.07 -12.82 -1.39
CA SER A 174 14.56 -13.44 -2.61
C SER A 174 15.70 -13.93 -3.51
N PHE A 175 16.70 -13.08 -3.75
CA PHE A 175 17.86 -13.44 -4.55
C PHE A 175 18.61 -14.64 -3.95
N LEU A 176 18.90 -14.60 -2.64
CA LEU A 176 19.58 -15.70 -1.95
C LEU A 176 18.77 -17.00 -2.01
N ILE A 177 17.45 -16.93 -1.81
CA ILE A 177 16.56 -18.09 -1.89
C ILE A 177 16.54 -18.66 -3.30
N VAL A 178 16.43 -17.84 -4.34
CA VAL A 178 16.38 -18.33 -5.73
C VAL A 178 17.72 -18.95 -6.15
N LEU A 179 18.83 -18.40 -5.65
CA LEU A 179 20.16 -18.95 -5.82
C LEU A 179 20.28 -20.33 -5.15
N ASP A 180 19.84 -20.43 -3.89
CA ASP A 180 19.95 -21.65 -3.08
C ASP A 180 18.75 -22.60 -3.17
N MET A 181 17.77 -22.29 -4.02
CA MET A 181 16.57 -23.09 -4.22
C MET A 181 16.81 -24.57 -4.58
N PRO A 182 17.87 -25.02 -5.32
CA PRO A 182 18.04 -26.46 -5.52
C PRO A 182 18.42 -27.17 -4.22
N ARG A 183 19.25 -26.53 -3.39
CA ARG A 183 19.68 -27.09 -2.10
C ARG A 183 18.52 -27.07 -1.11
N LEU A 184 17.81 -25.95 -1.01
CA LEU A 184 16.62 -25.83 -0.18
C LEU A 184 15.55 -26.87 -0.53
N ALA A 185 15.30 -27.11 -1.83
CA ALA A 185 14.35 -28.12 -2.26
C ALA A 185 14.80 -29.55 -1.88
N ALA A 186 16.10 -29.85 -1.99
CA ALA A 186 16.66 -31.13 -1.56
C ALA A 186 16.50 -31.32 -0.04
N SER A 187 16.91 -30.34 0.76
CA SER A 187 16.79 -30.40 2.23
C SER A 187 15.34 -30.49 2.71
N VAL A 188 14.41 -29.78 2.06
CA VAL A 188 12.98 -29.89 2.38
C VAL A 188 12.43 -31.26 2.01
N ARG A 189 12.88 -31.87 0.91
CA ARG A 189 12.48 -33.23 0.53
C ARG A 189 13.05 -34.29 1.48
N GLU A 190 14.25 -34.08 2.01
CA GLU A 190 14.83 -34.96 3.02
C GLU A 190 14.01 -35.02 4.31
N LEU A 191 13.19 -34.01 4.61
CA LEU A 191 12.28 -34.03 5.76
C LEU A 191 11.29 -35.20 5.72
N GLU A 192 10.97 -35.71 4.53
CA GLU A 192 10.17 -36.92 4.34
C GLU A 192 10.76 -38.13 5.06
N TYR A 193 12.08 -38.21 5.22
CA TYR A 193 12.76 -39.33 5.88
C TYR A 193 13.06 -39.06 7.36
N THR A 194 12.62 -37.93 7.90
CA THR A 194 12.87 -37.54 9.31
C THR A 194 11.65 -37.74 10.19
N LYS A 195 11.77 -37.41 11.48
CA LYS A 195 10.64 -37.36 12.42
C LYS A 195 9.53 -36.37 12.00
N LEU A 196 9.81 -35.48 11.06
CA LEU A 196 8.85 -34.50 10.51
C LEU A 196 8.09 -35.02 9.28
N ARG A 197 8.26 -36.28 8.88
CA ARG A 197 7.55 -36.91 7.75
C ARG A 197 6.05 -36.66 7.78
N PHE A 198 5.42 -36.79 8.94
CA PHE A 198 3.97 -36.62 9.09
C PHE A 198 3.50 -35.22 8.64
N VAL A 199 4.20 -34.17 9.07
CA VAL A 199 3.89 -32.79 8.67
C VAL A 199 4.22 -32.56 7.19
N TYR A 200 5.35 -33.10 6.72
CA TYR A 200 5.75 -32.99 5.33
C TYR A 200 4.68 -33.60 4.39
N LEU A 201 4.31 -34.86 4.61
CA LEU A 201 3.31 -35.54 3.77
C LEU A 201 1.91 -34.92 3.86
N SER A 202 1.57 -34.28 4.98
CA SER A 202 0.24 -33.66 5.15
C SER A 202 0.15 -32.29 4.49
N VAL A 203 1.24 -31.51 4.49
CA VAL A 203 1.18 -30.07 4.15
C VAL A 203 1.98 -29.73 2.88
N ALA A 204 2.91 -30.57 2.43
CA ALA A 204 3.79 -30.25 1.30
C ALA A 204 3.01 -30.04 -0.01
N ASP A 205 2.02 -30.88 -0.29
CA ASP A 205 1.20 -30.76 -1.51
C ASP A 205 0.34 -29.50 -1.47
N GLU A 206 -0.30 -29.21 -0.34
CA GLU A 206 -1.08 -27.98 -0.15
C GLU A 206 -0.23 -26.72 -0.32
N ILE A 207 0.96 -26.68 0.30
CA ILE A 207 1.90 -25.55 0.17
C ILE A 207 2.38 -25.42 -1.27
N ARG A 208 2.67 -26.53 -1.96
CA ARG A 208 3.14 -26.52 -3.34
C ARG A 208 2.07 -25.96 -4.27
N ASP A 209 0.85 -26.42 -4.14
CA ASP A 209 -0.27 -25.98 -4.98
C ASP A 209 -0.64 -24.52 -4.68
N PHE A 210 -0.74 -24.15 -3.39
CA PHE A 210 -0.91 -22.76 -2.99
C PHE A 210 0.17 -21.86 -3.57
N SER A 211 1.44 -22.25 -3.42
CA SER A 211 2.57 -21.45 -3.90
C SER A 211 2.55 -21.31 -5.42
N ARG A 212 2.17 -22.37 -6.14
CA ARG A 212 2.06 -22.37 -7.60
C ARG A 212 0.93 -21.46 -8.08
N VAL A 213 -0.23 -21.52 -7.45
CA VAL A 213 -1.38 -20.67 -7.78
C VAL A 213 -1.07 -19.21 -7.46
N LEU A 214 -0.57 -18.93 -6.26
CA LEU A 214 -0.23 -17.58 -5.83
C LEU A 214 0.85 -16.96 -6.72
N GLY A 215 1.92 -17.70 -7.01
CA GLY A 215 2.98 -17.23 -7.90
C GLY A 215 2.48 -16.91 -9.31
N ARG A 216 1.60 -17.74 -9.89
CA ARG A 216 0.99 -17.48 -11.19
C ARG A 216 0.03 -16.29 -11.18
N ALA A 217 -0.76 -16.13 -10.12
CA ALA A 217 -1.68 -15.01 -9.99
C ALA A 217 -0.93 -13.67 -9.93
N LEU A 218 0.15 -13.60 -9.14
CA LEU A 218 0.99 -12.40 -9.04
C LEU A 218 1.69 -12.08 -10.35
N GLU A 219 2.18 -13.09 -11.06
CA GLU A 219 2.79 -12.92 -12.38
C GLU A 219 1.77 -12.38 -13.40
N ALA A 220 0.55 -12.91 -13.41
CA ALA A 220 -0.53 -12.43 -14.27
C ALA A 220 -0.88 -10.97 -13.94
N GLN A 221 -1.03 -10.63 -12.66
CA GLN A 221 -1.31 -9.27 -12.22
C GLN A 221 -0.21 -8.29 -12.63
N LEU A 222 1.07 -8.70 -12.52
CA LEU A 222 2.20 -7.88 -12.95
C LEU A 222 2.20 -7.67 -14.47
N LEU A 223 1.95 -8.72 -15.26
CA LEU A 223 1.82 -8.61 -16.72
C LEU A 223 0.68 -7.67 -17.10
N VAL A 224 -0.49 -7.82 -16.47
CA VAL A 224 -1.64 -6.94 -16.70
C VAL A 224 -1.29 -5.49 -16.35
N ALA A 225 -0.60 -5.26 -15.22
CA ALA A 225 -0.19 -3.92 -14.81
C ALA A 225 0.80 -3.27 -15.79
N ILE A 226 1.75 -4.05 -16.33
CA ILE A 226 2.69 -3.57 -17.35
C ILE A 226 1.94 -3.21 -18.64
N VAL A 227 1.08 -4.11 -19.14
CA VAL A 227 0.29 -3.86 -20.35
C VAL A 227 -0.60 -2.62 -20.18
N ASN A 228 -1.27 -2.50 -19.04
CA ASN A 228 -2.12 -1.34 -18.75
C ASN A 228 -1.30 -0.04 -18.63
N SER A 229 -0.08 -0.09 -18.07
CA SER A 229 0.80 1.07 -18.02
C SER A 229 1.28 1.49 -19.41
N ILE A 230 1.61 0.54 -20.30
CA ILE A 230 2.03 0.82 -21.67
C ILE A 230 0.87 1.39 -22.50
N LEU A 231 -0.35 0.87 -22.32
CA LEU A 231 -1.52 1.33 -23.06
C LEU A 231 -2.02 2.71 -22.58
N THR A 232 -1.76 3.05 -21.33
CA THR A 232 -2.18 4.33 -20.72
C THR A 232 -1.11 5.43 -20.84
N ALA A 233 0.16 5.05 -21.00
CA ALA A 233 1.28 6.00 -21.21
C ALA A 233 1.30 6.54 -22.64
#